data_AF-A0A645GBA1-F1
#
_entry.id   AF-A0A645GBA1-F1
#
_cell.length_a   1.000
_cell.length_b   1.000
_cell.length_c   1.000
_cell.angle_alpha   90.00
_cell.angle_beta   90.00
_cell.angle_gamma   90.00
#
_symmetry.space_group_name_H-M   'P 1'
#
loop_
_entity.id
_entity.type
_entity.pdbx_description
1 polymer ?
#
loop_
_entity_poly.entity_id
_entity_poly.type
_entity_poly.pdbx_seq_one_letter_code
_entity_poly.pdbx_strand_id
1 'polypeptide(L)'
;MNIANEPTYFLSLKDAAGLVKKYAMVNIQKYQIVAIGDTVAECEKVYRNLMTGNGINTIDSDKALKISGTITMMKDIVADGNTYYYLMLDGSEQLFEIEVKNQLGILKKQAGDTISLEYVAEPNGVNAVIDLK
;
A
#
# COMPACT_ATOMS: atom_id res chain seq x y z
N MET A 1 -5.62 -11.32 14.35
CA MET A 1 -6.23 -10.73 13.15
C MET A 1 -5.33 -11.01 11.95
N ASN A 2 -5.84 -10.87 10.75
CA ASN A 2 -5.04 -10.83 9.53
C ASN A 2 -5.19 -9.43 8.95
N ILE A 3 -4.08 -8.72 8.75
CA ILE A 3 -4.04 -7.38 8.15
C ILE A 3 -3.15 -7.48 6.92
N ALA A 4 -3.72 -7.34 5.72
CA ALA A 4 -3.00 -7.47 4.45
C ALA A 4 -2.19 -8.78 4.31
N ASN A 5 -2.83 -9.90 4.61
CA ASN A 5 -2.22 -11.24 4.63
C ASN A 5 -1.14 -11.46 5.70
N GLU A 6 -0.93 -10.49 6.60
CA GLU A 6 0.02 -10.61 7.71
C GLU A 6 -0.68 -10.99 9.02
N PRO A 7 -0.29 -12.12 9.64
CA PRO A 7 -0.83 -12.52 10.93
C PRO A 7 -0.39 -11.51 12.01
N THR A 8 -1.38 -10.97 12.73
CA THR A 8 -1.20 -9.80 13.59
C THR A 8 -1.89 -10.00 14.94
N TYR A 9 -1.17 -9.76 16.05
CA TYR A 9 -1.77 -9.59 17.37
C TYR A 9 -2.40 -8.22 17.47
N PHE A 10 -3.63 -8.18 17.99
CA PHE A 10 -4.35 -6.93 18.29
C PHE A 10 -4.68 -6.89 19.77
N LEU A 11 -4.20 -5.86 20.46
CA LEU A 11 -4.21 -5.75 21.92
C LEU A 11 -4.85 -4.43 22.32
N SER A 12 -5.71 -4.48 23.35
CA SER A 12 -6.19 -3.27 24.03
C SER A 12 -5.29 -2.95 25.21
N LEU A 13 -4.82 -1.71 25.29
CA LEU A 13 -4.00 -1.21 26.39
C LEU A 13 -4.90 -0.45 27.36
N LYS A 14 -5.04 -0.97 28.57
CA LYS A 14 -5.94 -0.47 29.59
C LYS A 14 -5.17 0.24 30.70
N ASP A 15 -5.83 1.21 31.34
CA ASP A 15 -5.33 1.77 32.60
C ASP A 15 -5.58 0.81 33.78
N ALA A 16 -5.14 1.22 34.98
CA ALA A 16 -5.34 0.44 36.19
C ALA A 16 -6.82 0.23 36.57
N ALA A 17 -7.73 1.06 36.04
CA ALA A 17 -9.17 0.92 36.23
C ALA A 17 -9.81 -0.01 35.18
N GLY A 18 -9.02 -0.56 34.25
CA GLY A 18 -9.49 -1.45 33.20
C GLY A 18 -10.08 -0.73 31.99
N LEU A 19 -10.00 0.60 31.93
CA LEU A 19 -10.51 1.38 30.82
C LEU A 19 -9.51 1.39 29.66
N VAL A 20 -9.99 1.10 28.46
CA VAL A 20 -9.15 1.12 27.25
C VAL A 20 -8.68 2.54 26.97
N LYS A 21 -7.37 2.72 26.85
CA LYS A 21 -6.74 4.00 26.51
C LYS A 21 -6.14 4.01 25.13
N LYS A 22 -5.59 2.88 24.69
CA LYS A 22 -4.89 2.73 23.42
C LYS A 22 -5.07 1.32 22.85
N TYR A 23 -4.67 1.15 21.61
CA TYR A 23 -4.62 -0.12 20.90
C TYR A 23 -3.22 -0.37 20.38
N ALA A 24 -2.80 -1.63 20.35
CA ALA A 24 -1.53 -2.05 19.77
C ALA A 24 -1.72 -3.16 18.73
N MET A 25 -0.99 -3.06 17.63
CA MET A 25 -0.87 -4.10 16.62
C MET A 25 0.58 -4.55 16.53
N VAL A 26 0.80 -5.87 16.55
CA VAL A 26 2.14 -6.48 16.48
C VAL A 26 2.16 -7.55 15.41
N ASN A 27 3.10 -7.45 14.47
CA ASN A 27 3.27 -8.47 13.44
C ASN A 27 3.86 -9.75 14.07
N ILE A 28 3.25 -10.91 13.78
CA ILE A 28 3.63 -12.19 14.38
C ILE A 28 4.92 -12.74 13.77
N GLN A 29 5.23 -12.41 12.52
CA GLN A 29 6.42 -12.88 11.83
C GLN A 29 7.60 -11.90 12.02
N LYS A 30 7.32 -10.60 12.14
CA LYS A 30 8.30 -9.53 12.30
C LYS A 30 8.00 -8.71 13.54
N TYR A 31 8.38 -9.21 14.72
CA TYR A 31 8.08 -8.63 16.03
C TYR A 31 8.57 -7.18 16.25
N GLN A 32 9.46 -6.68 15.39
CA GLN A 32 9.90 -5.29 15.41
C GLN A 32 8.85 -4.32 14.84
N ILE A 33 7.86 -4.83 14.11
CA ILE A 33 6.76 -4.04 13.57
C ILE A 33 5.65 -3.97 14.61
N VAL A 34 5.66 -2.86 15.35
CA VAL A 34 4.70 -2.56 16.42
C VAL A 34 4.10 -1.18 16.20
N ALA A 35 2.79 -1.10 16.16
CA ALA A 35 2.05 0.16 16.11
C ALA A 35 1.21 0.34 17.37
N ILE A 36 1.06 1.60 17.81
CA ILE A 36 0.16 2.00 18.89
C ILE A 36 -0.68 3.17 18.38
N GLY A 37 -1.98 3.18 18.69
CA GLY A 37 -2.89 4.28 18.36
C GLY A 37 -3.96 4.49 19.44
N ASP A 38 -4.58 5.67 19.45
CA ASP A 38 -5.68 5.99 20.39
C ASP A 38 -6.99 5.34 19.93
N THR A 39 -7.14 5.17 18.62
CA THR A 39 -8.26 4.44 18.00
C THR A 39 -7.77 3.24 17.22
N VAL A 40 -8.67 2.29 16.95
CA VAL A 40 -8.36 1.10 16.12
C VAL A 40 -7.92 1.50 14.71
N ALA A 41 -8.63 2.44 14.09
CA ALA A 41 -8.35 2.89 12.73
C ALA A 41 -6.99 3.60 12.61
N GLU A 42 -6.65 4.44 13.59
CA GLU A 42 -5.33 5.07 13.66
C GLU A 42 -4.22 4.04 13.84
N CYS A 43 -4.40 3.10 14.78
CA CYS A 43 -3.44 2.03 15.04
C CYS A 43 -3.19 1.19 13.77
N GLU A 44 -4.24 0.82 13.04
CA GLU A 44 -4.13 0.08 11.78
C GLU A 44 -3.39 0.88 10.71
N LYS A 45 -3.68 2.17 10.58
CA LYS A 45 -2.98 3.04 9.62
C LYS A 45 -1.48 3.11 9.90
N VAL A 46 -1.10 3.35 11.16
CA VAL A 46 0.31 3.37 11.58
C VAL A 46 0.97 2.02 11.34
N TYR A 47 0.26 0.93 11.66
CA TYR A 47 0.74 -0.44 11.45
C TYR A 47 1.00 -0.75 9.97
N ARG A 48 0.08 -0.39 9.08
CA ARG A 48 0.25 -0.55 7.64
C ARG A 48 1.44 0.25 7.11
N ASN A 49 1.60 1.50 7.54
CA ASN A 49 2.76 2.31 7.15
C ASN A 49 4.09 1.69 7.59
N LEU A 50 4.17 1.15 8.82
CA LEU A 50 5.36 0.45 9.29
C LEU A 50 5.63 -0.82 8.48
N MET A 51 4.59 -1.59 8.14
CA MET A 51 4.72 -2.76 7.28
C MET A 51 5.26 -2.38 5.89
N THR A 52 4.70 -1.36 5.24
CA THR A 52 5.17 -0.86 3.94
C THR A 52 6.62 -0.38 3.99
N GLY A 53 6.98 0.43 5.01
CA GLY A 53 8.36 0.88 5.21
C GLY A 53 9.36 -0.26 5.49
N ASN A 54 8.86 -1.43 5.92
CA ASN A 54 9.65 -2.66 6.11
C ASN A 54 9.48 -3.65 4.94
N GLY A 55 9.04 -3.16 3.78
CA GLY A 55 8.95 -3.91 2.53
C GLY A 55 7.84 -4.96 2.50
N ILE A 56 6.83 -4.86 3.38
CA ILE A 56 5.65 -5.73 3.37
C ILE A 56 4.53 -5.00 2.64
N ASN A 57 3.99 -5.62 1.60
CA ASN A 57 2.97 -4.98 0.79
C ASN A 57 1.61 -5.05 1.50
N THR A 58 1.06 -3.90 1.91
CA THR A 58 -0.17 -3.86 2.73
C THR A 58 -1.45 -3.59 1.94
N ILE A 59 -1.38 -3.62 0.61
CA ILE A 59 -2.47 -3.20 -0.24
C ILE A 59 -3.63 -4.20 -0.12
N ASP A 60 -4.82 -3.68 0.14
CA ASP A 60 -6.03 -4.46 0.32
C ASP A 60 -6.65 -4.79 -1.05
N SER A 61 -6.28 -5.96 -1.59
CA SER A 61 -6.71 -6.42 -2.92
C SER A 61 -8.23 -6.55 -3.07
N ASP A 62 -8.99 -6.66 -1.97
CA ASP A 62 -10.45 -6.77 -2.04
C ASP A 62 -11.11 -5.45 -2.51
N LYS A 63 -10.37 -4.33 -2.48
CA LYS A 63 -10.80 -3.02 -3.00
C LYS A 63 -10.21 -2.68 -4.36
N ALA A 64 -9.66 -3.67 -5.06
CA ALA A 64 -9.04 -3.47 -6.35
C ALA A 64 -10.05 -2.94 -7.39
N LEU A 65 -9.69 -1.81 -7.99
CA LEU A 65 -10.33 -1.24 -9.17
C LEU A 65 -9.50 -1.59 -10.41
N LYS A 66 -10.13 -1.59 -11.58
CA LYS A 66 -9.45 -1.87 -12.86
C LYS A 66 -9.59 -0.68 -13.80
N ILE A 67 -8.52 -0.41 -14.54
CA ILE A 67 -8.52 0.58 -15.61
C ILE A 67 -7.61 0.10 -16.74
N SER A 68 -7.97 0.47 -17.96
CA SER A 68 -7.16 0.24 -19.15
C SER A 68 -7.03 1.53 -19.93
N GLY A 69 -5.88 1.74 -20.54
CA GLY A 69 -5.61 2.94 -21.32
C GLY A 69 -4.20 2.96 -21.87
N THR A 70 -3.92 3.99 -22.65
CA THR A 70 -2.61 4.31 -23.20
C THR A 70 -1.83 5.15 -22.21
N ILE A 71 -0.57 4.79 -21.96
CA ILE A 71 0.30 5.55 -21.06
C ILE A 71 0.60 6.92 -21.67
N THR A 72 0.13 7.99 -21.01
CA THR A 72 0.37 9.38 -21.44
C THR A 72 1.59 9.99 -20.79
N MET A 73 1.92 9.54 -19.58
CA MET A 73 3.08 9.97 -18.80
C MET A 73 3.63 8.79 -18.03
N MET A 74 4.96 8.70 -17.97
CA MET A 74 5.69 7.71 -17.17
C MET A 74 6.95 8.37 -16.62
N LYS A 75 7.19 8.25 -15.31
CA LYS A 75 8.40 8.75 -14.62
C LYS A 75 8.82 7.80 -13.52
N ASP A 76 10.12 7.58 -13.35
CA ASP A 76 10.65 6.81 -12.24
C ASP A 76 11.14 7.70 -11.09
N ILE A 77 11.03 7.19 -9.87
CA ILE A 77 11.59 7.78 -8.64
C ILE A 77 12.23 6.67 -7.83
N VAL A 78 13.40 6.95 -7.25
CA VAL A 78 14.02 6.08 -6.24
C VAL A 78 13.71 6.65 -4.86
N ALA A 79 13.02 5.88 -4.03
CA ALA A 79 12.70 6.22 -2.65
C ALA A 79 12.98 5.01 -1.75
N ASP A 80 13.67 5.24 -0.63
CA ASP A 80 14.00 4.20 0.35
C ASP A 80 14.69 2.95 -0.25
N GLY A 81 15.49 3.15 -1.31
CA GLY A 81 16.19 2.07 -2.01
C GLY A 81 15.31 1.24 -2.96
N ASN A 82 14.01 1.54 -3.05
CA ASN A 82 13.10 0.94 -4.03
C ASN A 82 12.91 1.89 -5.22
N THR A 83 12.71 1.33 -6.41
CA THR A 83 12.34 2.07 -7.61
C THR A 83 10.84 2.00 -7.81
N TYR A 84 10.23 3.18 -7.99
CA TYR A 84 8.81 3.35 -8.26
C TYR A 84 8.62 3.98 -9.63
N TYR A 85 7.64 3.50 -10.38
CA TYR A 85 7.17 4.12 -11.61
C TYR A 85 5.83 4.79 -11.35
N TYR A 86 5.74 6.06 -11.71
CA TYR A 86 4.52 6.83 -11.72
C TYR A 86 4.01 6.97 -13.13
N LEU A 87 2.72 6.70 -13.33
CA LEU A 87 2.10 6.75 -14.65
C LEU A 87 0.70 7.36 -14.65
N MET A 88 0.33 7.90 -15.80
CA MET A 88 -1.01 8.36 -16.12
C MET A 88 -1.50 7.67 -17.40
N LEU A 89 -2.81 7.45 -17.48
CA LEU A 89 -3.47 6.86 -18.63
C LEU A 89 -4.32 7.91 -19.36
N ASP A 90 -4.54 7.71 -20.65
CA ASP A 90 -5.50 8.49 -21.41
C ASP A 90 -6.92 8.38 -20.80
N GLY A 91 -7.66 9.48 -20.81
CA GLY A 91 -9.01 9.53 -20.23
C GLY A 91 -9.07 9.46 -18.69
N SER A 92 -7.93 9.52 -17.99
CA SER A 92 -7.87 9.59 -16.52
C SER A 92 -6.90 10.67 -16.05
N GLU A 93 -7.31 11.44 -15.03
CA GLU A 93 -6.43 12.38 -14.33
C GLU A 93 -5.74 11.75 -13.10
N GLN A 94 -5.93 10.45 -12.90
CA GLN A 94 -5.38 9.73 -11.75
C GLN A 94 -3.89 9.42 -11.96
N LEU A 95 -3.11 9.51 -10.88
CA LEU A 95 -1.72 9.08 -10.83
C LEU A 95 -1.63 7.68 -10.25
N PHE A 96 -0.91 6.80 -10.93
CA PHE A 96 -0.71 5.41 -10.50
C PHE A 96 0.74 5.17 -10.15
N GLU A 97 0.99 4.49 -9.03
CA GLU A 97 2.32 4.12 -8.55
C GLU A 97 2.53 2.61 -8.67
N ILE A 98 3.62 2.21 -9.32
CA ILE A 98 4.06 0.83 -9.45
C ILE A 98 5.41 0.69 -8.74
N GLU A 99 5.49 -0.17 -7.72
CA GLU A 99 6.77 -0.60 -7.19
C GLU A 99 7.39 -1.65 -8.13
N VAL A 100 8.51 -1.30 -8.77
CA VAL A 100 9.10 -2.10 -9.87
C VAL A 100 9.44 -3.52 -9.45
N LYS A 101 9.89 -3.72 -8.20
CA LYS A 101 10.27 -5.04 -7.69
C LYS A 101 9.09 -6.04 -7.67
N ASN A 102 7.87 -5.53 -7.56
CA ASN A 102 6.66 -6.36 -7.55
C ASN A 102 6.11 -6.58 -8.97
N GLN A 103 6.42 -5.69 -9.92
CA GLN A 103 5.87 -5.69 -11.27
C GLN A 103 6.94 -5.41 -12.33
N LEU A 104 7.90 -6.32 -12.49
CA LEU A 104 9.00 -6.19 -13.46
C LEU A 104 8.54 -6.00 -14.91
N GLY A 105 7.30 -6.40 -15.25
CA GLY A 105 6.70 -6.20 -16.56
C GLY A 105 6.63 -4.73 -17.00
N ILE A 106 6.59 -3.79 -16.05
CA ILE A 106 6.57 -2.34 -16.33
C ILE A 106 7.81 -1.87 -17.07
N LEU A 107 8.95 -2.53 -16.89
CA LEU A 107 10.22 -2.18 -17.54
C LEU A 107 10.19 -2.38 -19.07
N LYS A 108 9.19 -3.10 -19.57
CA LYS A 108 8.97 -3.32 -21.02
C LYS A 108 7.95 -2.35 -21.61
N LYS A 109 7.43 -1.42 -20.82
CA LYS A 109 6.39 -0.47 -21.21
C LYS A 109 6.96 0.93 -21.30
N GLN A 110 6.36 1.76 -22.14
CA GLN A 110 6.71 3.17 -22.31
C GLN A 110 5.48 4.01 -22.62
N ALA A 111 5.63 5.33 -22.63
CA ALA A 111 4.58 6.23 -23.09
C ALA A 111 4.15 5.88 -24.52
N GLY A 112 2.84 5.82 -24.74
CA GLY A 112 2.22 5.35 -26.00
C GLY A 112 1.80 3.88 -25.99
N ASP A 113 2.23 3.07 -25.02
CA ASP A 113 1.78 1.69 -24.91
C ASP A 113 0.41 1.60 -24.23
N THR A 114 -0.44 0.68 -24.70
CA THR A 114 -1.68 0.32 -24.00
C THR A 114 -1.40 -0.70 -22.91
N ILE A 115 -1.94 -0.44 -21.72
CA ILE A 115 -1.85 -1.33 -20.57
C ILE A 115 -3.22 -1.50 -19.91
N SER A 116 -3.36 -2.57 -19.13
CA SER A 116 -4.45 -2.73 -18.17
C SER A 116 -3.85 -2.94 -16.79
N LEU A 117 -4.39 -2.27 -15.78
CA LEU A 117 -3.87 -2.36 -14.42
C LEU A 117 -4.99 -2.50 -13.41
N GLU A 118 -4.66 -3.17 -12.31
CA GLU A 118 -5.50 -3.25 -11.11
C GLU A 118 -4.84 -2.41 -10.01
N TYR A 119 -5.62 -1.57 -9.33
CA TYR A 119 -5.12 -0.60 -8.36
C TYR A 119 -6.05 -0.43 -7.18
N VAL A 120 -5.53 0.09 -6.07
CA VAL A 120 -6.34 0.54 -4.93
C VAL A 120 -6.26 2.05 -4.83
N ALA A 121 -7.42 2.69 -4.66
CA ALA A 121 -7.49 4.13 -4.51
C ALA A 121 -6.96 4.55 -3.13
N GLU A 122 -5.97 5.44 -3.12
CA GLU A 122 -5.38 5.95 -1.89
C GLU A 122 -5.86 7.39 -1.61
N PRO A 123 -6.09 7.78 -0.34
CA PRO A 123 -6.55 9.12 0.01
C PRO A 123 -5.58 10.26 -0.39
N ASN A 124 -4.32 9.94 -0.66
CA ASN A 124 -3.28 10.90 -1.05
C ASN A 124 -3.34 11.26 -2.56
N GLY A 125 -4.23 10.65 -3.33
CA GLY A 125 -4.36 10.88 -4.78
C GLY A 125 -3.37 10.10 -5.65
N VAL A 126 -2.56 9.22 -5.05
CA VAL A 126 -1.60 8.36 -5.74
C VAL A 126 -2.03 6.91 -5.56
N ASN A 127 -2.62 6.35 -6.60
CA ASN A 127 -3.23 5.03 -6.56
C ASN A 127 -2.16 3.92 -6.67
N ALA A 128 -2.10 3.04 -5.67
CA ALA A 128 -1.14 1.95 -5.66
C ALA A 128 -1.57 0.82 -6.61
N VAL A 129 -0.73 0.48 -7.58
CA VAL A 129 -0.97 -0.62 -8.52
C VAL A 129 -0.59 -1.94 -7.88
N ILE A 130 -1.51 -2.90 -7.93
CA ILE A 130 -1.32 -4.26 -7.41
C ILE A 130 -0.99 -5.26 -8.51
N ASP A 131 -1.49 -5.05 -9.73
CA ASP A 131 -1.28 -5.94 -10.87
C ASP A 131 -1.23 -5.17 -12.19
N LEU A 132 -0.37 -5.64 -13.09
CA LEU A 132 -0.15 -5.05 -14.41
C LEU A 132 -0.30 -6.12 -15.49
N LYS A 133 -1.13 -5.85 -16.50
CA LYS A 133 -1.44 -6.72 -17.64
C LYS A 133 -1.02 -6.09 -18.97
#